data_AF-A0A4R5GE52-F1
#
_entry.id   AF-A0A4R5GE52-F1
#
_cell.length_a   1.000
_cell.length_b   1.000
_cell.length_c   1.000
_cell.angle_alpha   90.00
_cell.angle_beta   90.00
_cell.angle_gamma   90.00
#
_symmetry.space_group_name_H-M   'P 1'
#
loop_
_entity.id
_entity.type
_entity.pdbx_description
1 polymer ?
#
loop_
_entity_poly.entity_id
_entity_poly.type
_entity_poly.pdbx_seq_one_letter_code
_entity_poly.pdbx_strand_id
1 'polypeptide(L)'
;MRTDDRLAREVLDLAQPLDTSDINGAYFLIRDGRIVMAGLSVECKTRVQFHAKSGDKDFDSYAIVPGHASIADYVARIILEEEPEYNTRLPQNTSYITAKDAKDIYRIGKVEINAAVRSKQLEVFSLHGQQYFDRRQLLRVLRGEGS
;
A
#
# COMPACT_ATOMS: atom_id res chain seq x y z
N MET A 1 -8.66 18.44 5.00
CA MET A 1 -7.86 18.21 3.79
C MET A 1 -6.63 17.44 4.24
N ARG A 2 -6.60 16.12 4.04
CA ARG A 2 -5.46 15.29 4.48
C ARG A 2 -4.27 15.61 3.57
N THR A 3 -3.08 15.65 4.15
CA THR A 3 -1.84 16.11 3.51
C THR A 3 -1.25 15.09 2.52
N ASP A 4 -1.92 13.95 2.31
CA ASP A 4 -1.35 12.78 1.62
C ASP A 4 -1.96 12.46 0.24
N ASP A 5 -2.83 13.31 -0.32
CA ASP A 5 -3.32 13.15 -1.71
C ASP A 5 -2.19 13.16 -2.77
N ARG A 6 -0.97 13.53 -2.38
CA ARG A 6 0.17 13.71 -3.31
C ARG A 6 0.53 12.42 -4.03
N LEU A 7 0.52 11.27 -3.34
CA LEU A 7 0.93 10.00 -3.93
C LEU A 7 -0.13 9.49 -4.91
N ALA A 8 -1.40 9.58 -4.55
CA ALA A 8 -2.49 9.26 -5.46
C ALA A 8 -2.46 10.16 -6.70
N ARG A 9 -2.25 11.48 -6.54
CA ARG A 9 -2.12 12.40 -7.67
C ARG A 9 -0.97 12.03 -8.59
N GLU A 10 0.19 11.68 -8.04
CA GLU A 10 1.33 11.22 -8.84
C GLU A 10 0.98 9.99 -9.70
N VAL A 11 0.25 9.03 -9.14
CA VAL A 11 -0.23 7.85 -9.90
C VAL A 11 -1.23 8.26 -10.97
N LEU A 12 -2.18 9.14 -10.65
CA LEU A 12 -3.20 9.59 -11.58
C LEU A 12 -2.60 10.40 -12.75
N ASP A 13 -1.57 11.20 -12.48
CA ASP A 13 -0.84 11.95 -13.51
C ASP A 13 -0.06 11.04 -14.46
N LEU A 14 0.24 9.80 -14.05
CA LEU A 14 0.93 8.78 -14.83
C LEU A 14 -0.05 7.83 -15.58
N ALA A 15 -1.35 8.09 -15.55
CA ALA A 15 -2.32 7.24 -16.22
C ALA A 15 -2.08 7.22 -17.74
N GLN A 16 -2.02 6.01 -18.32
CA GLN A 16 -1.70 5.81 -19.74
C GLN A 16 -2.76 4.96 -20.44
N PRO A 17 -2.99 5.18 -21.75
CA PRO A 17 -3.73 4.24 -22.59
C PRO A 17 -2.91 2.95 -22.83
N LEU A 18 -3.59 1.86 -23.20
CA LEU A 18 -3.17 0.44 -23.23
C LEU A 18 -1.93 0.04 -24.06
N ASP A 19 -1.04 0.95 -24.49
CA ASP A 19 -0.10 0.70 -25.61
C ASP A 19 1.41 0.94 -25.38
N THR A 20 1.95 0.58 -24.22
CA THR A 20 3.40 0.63 -23.94
C THR A 20 4.06 -0.76 -23.88
N SER A 21 5.39 -0.87 -23.88
CA SER A 21 6.08 -2.15 -23.68
C SER A 21 5.84 -2.69 -22.26
N ASP A 22 5.92 -4.01 -22.05
CA ASP A 22 5.71 -4.57 -20.72
C ASP A 22 6.83 -4.14 -19.76
N ILE A 23 6.46 -3.82 -18.52
CA ILE A 23 7.32 -3.23 -17.50
C ILE A 23 7.16 -4.01 -16.20
N ASN A 24 8.28 -4.39 -15.59
CA ASN A 24 8.30 -4.88 -14.22
C ASN A 24 8.12 -3.69 -13.28
N GLY A 25 7.18 -3.78 -12.33
CA GLY A 25 6.97 -2.74 -11.33
C GLY A 25 5.63 -2.84 -10.63
N ALA A 26 5.01 -1.69 -10.43
CA ALA A 26 3.66 -1.56 -9.90
C ALA A 26 2.67 -1.20 -11.01
N TYR A 27 1.46 -1.72 -10.88
CA TYR A 27 0.32 -1.32 -11.70
C TYR A 27 -0.83 -0.85 -10.79
N PHE A 28 -1.58 0.13 -11.28
CA PHE A 28 -2.71 0.73 -10.60
C PHE A 28 -3.90 0.69 -11.55
N LEU A 29 -5.02 0.13 -11.10
CA LEU A 29 -6.29 0.20 -11.83
C LEU A 29 -7.08 1.40 -11.29
N ILE A 30 -7.63 2.20 -12.18
CA ILE A 30 -8.27 3.48 -11.87
C ILE A 30 -9.70 3.46 -12.41
N ARG A 31 -10.65 3.91 -11.59
CA ARG A 31 -12.05 4.13 -11.95
C ARG A 31 -12.49 5.49 -11.43
N ASP A 32 -13.05 6.31 -12.30
CA ASP A 32 -13.55 7.66 -11.98
C ASP A 32 -12.50 8.52 -11.24
N GLY A 33 -11.24 8.42 -11.67
CA GLY A 33 -10.12 9.15 -11.07
C GLY A 33 -9.71 8.66 -9.67
N ARG A 34 -10.09 7.45 -9.28
CA ARG A 34 -9.72 6.82 -8.00
C ARG A 34 -8.99 5.50 -8.22
N ILE A 35 -7.97 5.23 -7.42
CA ILE A 35 -7.28 3.94 -7.44
C ILE A 35 -8.23 2.89 -6.84
N VAL A 36 -8.62 1.90 -7.64
CA VAL A 36 -9.46 0.78 -7.19
C VAL A 36 -8.66 -0.49 -6.93
N MET A 37 -7.44 -0.57 -7.48
CA MET A 37 -6.49 -1.64 -7.20
C MET A 37 -5.05 -1.14 -7.35
N ALA A 38 -4.17 -1.60 -6.48
CA ALA A 38 -2.73 -1.50 -6.65
C ALA A 38 -2.07 -2.89 -6.54
N GLY A 39 -1.11 -3.18 -7.41
CA GLY A 39 -0.42 -4.46 -7.42
C GLY A 39 0.99 -4.38 -7.96
N LEU A 40 1.74 -5.46 -7.78
CA LEU A 40 3.08 -5.65 -8.34
C LEU A 40 3.04 -6.74 -9.40
N SER A 41 3.84 -6.60 -10.46
CA SER A 41 4.01 -7.64 -11.47
C SER A 41 5.36 -7.48 -12.17
N VAL A 42 5.94 -8.61 -12.57
CA VAL A 42 7.08 -8.62 -13.52
C VAL A 42 6.64 -8.27 -14.95
N GLU A 43 5.34 -8.38 -15.20
CA GLU A 43 4.65 -8.11 -16.47
C GLU A 43 3.39 -7.29 -16.15
N CYS A 44 3.55 -5.99 -15.84
CA CYS A 44 2.46 -5.14 -15.41
C CYS A 44 1.37 -5.00 -16.49
N LYS A 45 1.77 -4.85 -17.76
CA LYS A 45 0.81 -4.68 -18.85
C LYS A 45 -0.01 -5.93 -19.06
N THR A 46 0.64 -7.09 -19.08
CA THR A 46 -0.04 -8.39 -19.18
C THR A 46 -1.03 -8.58 -18.03
N ARG A 47 -0.67 -8.15 -16.81
CA ARG A 47 -1.55 -8.24 -15.65
C ARG A 47 -2.76 -7.30 -15.72
N VAL A 48 -2.58 -6.07 -16.18
CA VAL A 48 -3.68 -5.13 -16.42
C VAL A 48 -4.63 -5.68 -17.48
N GLN A 49 -4.09 -6.20 -18.59
CA GLN A 49 -4.89 -6.81 -19.66
C GLN A 49 -5.66 -8.04 -19.19
N PHE A 50 -5.07 -8.84 -18.28
CA PHE A 50 -5.77 -9.96 -17.67
C PHE A 50 -7.02 -9.48 -16.93
N HIS A 51 -6.90 -8.47 -16.06
CA HIS A 51 -8.03 -7.91 -15.31
C HIS A 51 -9.11 -7.31 -16.24
N ALA A 52 -8.69 -6.62 -17.32
CA ALA A 52 -9.62 -6.09 -18.31
C ALA A 52 -10.42 -7.21 -19.01
N LYS A 53 -9.77 -8.33 -19.32
CA LYS A 53 -10.39 -9.47 -20.01
C LYS A 53 -11.26 -10.33 -19.10
N SER A 54 -10.88 -10.49 -17.82
CA SER A 54 -11.67 -11.26 -16.86
C SER A 54 -12.95 -10.55 -16.45
N GLY A 55 -12.97 -9.21 -16.46
CA GLY A 55 -14.12 -8.42 -16.01
C GLY A 55 -14.40 -8.58 -14.51
N ASP A 56 -13.42 -9.06 -13.74
CA ASP A 56 -13.54 -9.26 -12.30
C ASP A 56 -13.30 -7.97 -11.51
N LYS A 57 -12.80 -6.92 -12.19
CA LYS A 57 -12.55 -5.59 -11.65
C LYS A 57 -13.06 -4.56 -12.62
N ASP A 58 -13.72 -3.56 -12.08
CA ASP A 58 -14.28 -2.44 -12.82
C ASP A 58 -13.31 -1.26 -12.76
N PHE A 59 -12.78 -0.87 -13.93
CA PHE A 59 -11.81 0.22 -14.08
C PHE A 59 -11.86 0.78 -15.51
N ASP A 60 -11.58 2.07 -15.66
CA ASP A 60 -11.59 2.80 -16.94
C ASP A 60 -10.19 3.12 -17.48
N SER A 61 -9.20 3.13 -16.59
CA SER A 61 -7.83 3.51 -16.89
C SER A 61 -6.84 2.84 -15.95
N TYR A 62 -5.56 2.97 -16.23
CA TYR A 62 -4.51 2.39 -15.41
C TYR A 62 -3.22 3.22 -15.46
N ALA A 63 -2.37 3.04 -14.46
CA ALA A 63 -1.01 3.58 -14.43
C ALA A 63 -0.01 2.45 -14.15
N ILE A 64 1.20 2.60 -14.67
CA ILE A 64 2.32 1.68 -14.39
C ILE A 64 3.51 2.50 -13.90
N VAL A 65 4.08 2.09 -12.78
CA VAL A 65 5.31 2.67 -12.23
C VAL A 65 6.43 1.63 -12.35
N PRO A 66 7.53 1.94 -13.04
CA PRO A 66 8.68 1.04 -13.15
C PRO A 66 9.23 0.61 -11.79
N GLY A 67 9.64 -0.64 -11.69
CA GLY A 67 10.15 -1.23 -10.46
C GLY A 67 11.43 -0.55 -9.97
N HIS A 68 11.50 -0.35 -8.65
CA HIS A 68 12.68 0.11 -7.93
C HIS A 68 12.77 -0.62 -6.58
N ALA A 69 13.89 -0.45 -5.86
CA ALA A 69 14.19 -1.21 -4.64
C ALA A 69 13.11 -1.12 -3.54
N SER A 70 12.34 -0.03 -3.50
CA SER A 70 11.28 0.25 -2.53
C SER A 70 9.87 0.19 -3.11
N ILE A 71 9.68 -0.38 -4.32
CA ILE A 71 8.37 -0.35 -5.00
C ILE A 71 7.29 -1.08 -4.19
N ALA A 72 7.66 -2.15 -3.46
CA ALA A 72 6.70 -2.87 -2.64
C ALA A 72 6.25 -2.07 -1.41
N ASP A 73 7.16 -1.31 -0.79
CA ASP A 73 6.83 -0.40 0.30
C ASP A 73 5.98 0.78 -0.19
N TYR A 74 6.26 1.29 -1.39
CA TYR A 74 5.47 2.31 -2.07
C TYR A 74 4.03 1.84 -2.33
N VAL A 75 3.85 0.67 -2.92
CA VAL A 75 2.52 0.10 -3.17
C VAL A 75 1.77 -0.19 -1.86
N ALA A 76 2.46 -0.73 -0.85
CA ALA A 76 1.86 -0.97 0.45
C ALA A 76 1.33 0.34 1.08
N ARG A 77 2.10 1.43 0.98
CA ARG A 77 1.68 2.75 1.45
C ARG A 77 0.41 3.24 0.72
N ILE A 78 0.38 3.16 -0.61
CA ILE A 78 -0.80 3.56 -1.40
C ILE A 78 -2.03 2.76 -0.99
N ILE A 79 -1.90 1.45 -0.80
CA ILE A 79 -3.04 0.61 -0.38
C ILE A 79 -3.57 1.03 1.00
N LEU A 80 -2.70 1.42 1.93
CA LEU A 80 -3.10 1.85 3.27
C LEU A 80 -3.69 3.26 3.29
N GLU A 81 -3.27 4.16 2.39
CA GLU A 81 -3.76 5.54 2.32
C GLU A 81 -5.07 5.66 1.52
N GLU A 82 -5.16 4.97 0.39
CA GLU A 82 -6.29 5.08 -0.55
C GLU A 82 -7.38 4.03 -0.33
N GLU A 83 -7.08 2.98 0.44
CA GLU A 83 -7.97 1.84 0.72
C GLU A 83 -8.68 1.30 -0.55
N PRO A 84 -7.94 0.93 -1.62
CA PRO A 84 -8.53 0.50 -2.88
C PRO A 84 -9.42 -0.74 -2.69
N GLU A 85 -10.61 -0.71 -3.29
CA GLU A 85 -11.68 -1.69 -3.02
C GLU A 85 -11.28 -3.15 -3.28
N TYR A 86 -10.40 -3.37 -4.27
CA TYR A 86 -9.99 -4.72 -4.68
C TYR A 86 -8.75 -5.24 -3.93
N ASN A 87 -8.13 -4.43 -3.06
CA ASN A 87 -6.97 -4.85 -2.28
C ASN A 87 -7.37 -5.41 -0.91
N THR A 88 -7.35 -6.73 -0.79
CA THR A 88 -7.63 -7.40 0.48
C THR A 88 -6.41 -7.56 1.40
N ARG A 89 -5.20 -7.29 0.88
CA ARG A 89 -3.94 -7.45 1.59
C ARG A 89 -2.84 -6.58 0.98
N LEU A 90 -1.83 -6.27 1.78
CA LEU A 90 -0.60 -5.64 1.28
C LEU A 90 0.27 -6.64 0.51
N PRO A 91 1.06 -6.18 -0.48
CA PRO A 91 2.18 -6.97 -1.00
C PRO A 91 3.21 -7.22 0.11
N GLN A 92 4.08 -8.21 -0.09
CA GLN A 92 5.22 -8.42 0.80
C GLN A 92 6.11 -7.18 0.78
N ASN A 93 6.24 -6.53 1.92
CA ASN A 93 6.96 -5.26 2.07
C ASN A 93 7.78 -5.27 3.36
N THR A 94 8.60 -4.25 3.57
CA THR A 94 9.51 -4.16 4.72
C THR A 94 9.13 -3.10 5.74
N SER A 95 8.23 -2.18 5.36
CA SER A 95 7.87 -0.98 6.11
C SER A 95 6.64 -1.16 6.98
N TYR A 96 5.67 -1.98 6.60
CA TYR A 96 4.41 -2.16 7.30
C TYR A 96 4.28 -3.58 7.84
N ILE A 97 3.94 -3.68 9.12
CA ILE A 97 3.85 -4.95 9.85
C ILE A 97 2.54 -5.02 10.63
N THR A 98 2.05 -6.23 10.89
CA THR A 98 0.87 -6.47 11.72
C THR A 98 1.24 -6.54 13.20
N ALA A 99 0.23 -6.53 14.09
CA ALA A 99 0.45 -6.76 15.52
C ALA A 99 1.04 -8.16 15.79
N LYS A 100 0.69 -9.15 14.95
CA LYS A 100 1.25 -10.49 15.02
C LYS A 100 2.74 -10.46 14.68
N ASP A 101 3.11 -9.80 13.59
CA ASP A 101 4.52 -9.67 13.19
C ASP A 101 5.34 -8.92 14.24
N ALA A 102 4.77 -7.87 14.84
CA ALA A 102 5.40 -7.12 15.93
C ALA A 102 5.70 -8.03 17.14
N LYS A 103 4.75 -8.89 17.52
CA LYS A 103 4.92 -9.88 18.59
C LYS A 103 5.95 -10.95 18.22
N ASP A 104 5.89 -11.48 17.00
CA ASP A 104 6.71 -12.61 16.59
C ASP A 104 8.17 -12.21 16.37
N ILE A 105 8.42 -11.02 15.82
CA ILE A 105 9.76 -10.53 15.44
C ILE A 105 10.42 -9.75 16.59
N TYR A 106 9.68 -8.86 17.27
CA TYR A 106 10.24 -7.93 18.27
C TYR A 106 9.81 -8.24 19.69
N ARG A 107 8.98 -9.29 19.91
CA ARG A 107 8.44 -9.65 21.22
C ARG A 107 7.60 -8.55 21.87
N ILE A 108 6.98 -7.68 21.05
CA ILE A 108 6.13 -6.59 21.53
C ILE A 108 4.72 -7.13 21.77
N GLY A 109 4.21 -6.95 22.98
CA GLY A 109 2.86 -7.34 23.34
C GLY A 109 1.79 -6.39 22.79
N LYS A 110 0.54 -6.89 22.79
CA LYS A 110 -0.64 -6.10 22.42
C LYS A 110 -0.86 -4.90 23.36
N VAL A 111 -0.43 -5.01 24.61
CA VAL A 111 -0.62 -3.96 25.63
C VAL A 111 0.23 -2.73 25.28
N GLU A 112 1.50 -2.95 24.91
CA GLU A 112 2.44 -1.92 24.52
C GLU A 112 2.03 -1.21 23.23
N ILE A 113 1.61 -1.99 22.22
CA ILE A 113 1.06 -1.43 20.97
C ILE A 113 -0.16 -0.55 21.28
N ASN A 114 -1.12 -1.06 22.06
CA ASN A 114 -2.32 -0.29 22.41
C ASN A 114 -1.98 0.97 23.21
N ALA A 115 -0.97 0.94 24.07
CA ALA A 115 -0.51 2.12 24.79
C ALA A 115 0.05 3.17 23.84
N ALA A 116 0.92 2.76 22.89
CA ALA A 116 1.51 3.64 21.88
C ALA A 116 0.47 4.26 20.93
N VAL A 117 -0.55 3.49 20.56
CA VAL A 117 -1.66 3.97 19.73
C VAL A 117 -2.49 5.00 20.51
N ARG A 118 -2.83 4.72 21.78
CA ARG A 118 -3.59 5.66 22.61
C ARG A 118 -2.83 6.95 22.89
N SER A 119 -1.51 6.88 23.04
CA SER A 119 -0.65 8.06 23.21
C SER A 119 -0.35 8.79 21.89
N LYS A 120 -0.89 8.34 20.75
CA LYS A 120 -0.63 8.87 19.40
C LYS A 120 0.83 8.82 18.97
N GLN A 121 1.63 7.96 19.59
CA GLN A 121 3.03 7.74 19.20
C GLN A 121 3.15 6.76 18.04
N LEU A 122 2.10 5.96 17.81
CA LEU A 122 2.01 4.99 16.72
C LEU A 122 0.74 5.23 15.91
N GLU A 123 0.90 5.43 14.61
CA GLU A 123 -0.21 5.50 13.66
C GLU A 123 -0.70 4.09 13.33
N VAL A 124 -2.00 3.96 13.11
CA VAL A 124 -2.65 2.69 12.80
C VAL A 124 -3.35 2.82 11.46
N PHE A 125 -2.94 1.99 10.52
CA PHE A 125 -3.63 1.80 9.27
C PHE A 125 -4.50 0.54 9.37
N SER A 126 -5.64 0.53 8.69
CA SER A 126 -6.56 -0.60 8.71
C SER A 126 -6.92 -0.99 7.29
N LEU A 127 -6.77 -2.27 6.95
CA LEU A 127 -7.20 -2.81 5.68
C LEU A 127 -8.02 -4.07 5.95
N HIS A 128 -9.32 -4.04 5.61
CA HIS A 128 -10.27 -5.12 5.87
C HIS A 128 -10.24 -5.67 7.31
N GLY A 129 -10.12 -4.79 8.30
CA GLY A 129 -10.10 -5.14 9.72
C GLY A 129 -8.74 -5.64 10.24
N GLN A 130 -7.75 -5.83 9.36
CA GLN A 130 -6.37 -6.08 9.75
C GLN A 130 -5.65 -4.75 10.01
N GLN A 131 -5.06 -4.61 11.20
CA GLN A 131 -4.26 -3.45 11.56
C GLN A 131 -2.80 -3.60 11.09
N TYR A 132 -2.26 -2.51 10.56
CA TYR A 132 -0.89 -2.35 10.11
C TYR A 132 -0.25 -1.14 10.79
N PHE A 133 1.04 -1.24 11.05
CA PHE A 133 1.84 -0.22 11.71
C PHE A 133 3.11 0.04 10.90
N ASP A 134 3.53 1.30 10.83
CA ASP A 134 4.86 1.63 10.32
C ASP A 134 5.92 1.06 11.27
N ARG A 135 6.77 0.18 10.73
CA ARG A 135 7.81 -0.53 11.46
C ARG A 135 8.81 0.42 12.09
N ARG A 136 9.19 1.51 11.40
CA ARG A 136 10.17 2.47 11.91
C ARG A 136 9.58 3.25 13.07
N GLN A 137 8.33 3.69 12.95
CA GLN A 137 7.62 4.37 14.02
C GLN A 137 7.51 3.46 15.25
N LEU A 138 7.11 2.20 15.07
CA LEU A 138 7.03 1.23 16.15
C LEU A 138 8.39 1.07 16.87
N LEU A 139 9.48 0.91 16.11
CA LEU A 139 10.81 0.77 16.69
C LEU A 139 11.28 2.01 17.44
N ARG A 140 10.91 3.21 16.99
CA ARG A 140 11.20 4.47 17.72
C ARG A 140 10.49 4.52 19.07
N VAL A 141 9.21 4.10 19.12
CA VAL A 141 8.47 4.02 20.38
C VAL A 141 9.17 3.11 21.38
N LEU A 142 9.68 1.95 20.93
CA LEU A 142 10.40 1.01 21.80
C LEU A 142 11.70 1.58 22.36
N ARG A 143 12.37 2.45 21.61
CA ARG A 143 13.61 3.11 22.04
C ARG A 143 13.36 4.27 22.99
N GLY A 144 12.10 4.62 23.25
CA GLY A 144 11.75 5.83 24.00
C GLY A 144 12.03 7.12 23.22
N GLU A 145 12.22 7.02 21.90
CA GLU A 145 12.49 8.15 21.00
C GLU A 145 11.16 8.81 20.57
N GLY A 146 10.39 9.28 21.56
CA GLY A 146 9.14 10.01 21.33
C GLY A 146 9.40 11.36 20.65
N SER A 147 8.69 11.60 19.55
CA SER A 147 8.70 12.83 18.77
C SER A 147 8.27 14.07 19.57
#